data_AF-A0A6F8Y8N0-F1
#
_entry.id   AF-A0A6F8Y8N0-F1
#
_cell.length_a   1.000
_cell.length_b   1.000
_cell.length_c   1.000
_cell.angle_alpha   90.00
_cell.angle_beta   90.00
_cell.angle_gamma   90.00
#
_symmetry.space_group_name_H-M   'P 1'
#
loop_
_entity.id
_entity.type
_entity.pdbx_description
1 polymer ?
#
loop_
_entity_poly.entity_id
_entity_poly.type
_entity_poly.pdbx_seq_one_letter_code
_entity_poly.pdbx_strand_id
1 'polypeptide(L)'
;MEAGLWTPAAVAAYQAWRVPCVRLLLECMEPEEEAALANAHAMLAALGGAAQSVPVLLHAEGPAVWAVLREAVQLALHVRVGLEDTRMMPDGTMASGNRALVEAAVTFGATSGSAV
;
A
#
# COMPACT_ATOMS: atom_id res chain seq x y z
N MET A 1 16.64 -1.03 4.52
CA MET A 1 15.69 -0.16 5.21
C MET A 1 14.51 0.07 4.28
N GLU A 2 13.30 0.06 4.82
CA GLU A 2 12.08 0.42 4.09
C GLU A 2 11.63 1.80 4.58
N ALA A 3 11.25 2.69 3.66
CA ALA A 3 10.84 4.05 4.00
C ALA A 3 9.33 4.19 3.85
N GLY A 4 8.65 4.48 4.96
CA GLY A 4 7.24 4.86 4.97
C GLY A 4 7.07 6.34 4.64
N LEU A 5 6.21 6.64 3.68
CA LEU A 5 5.90 7.98 3.20
C LEU A 5 4.39 8.19 3.34
N TRP A 6 4.00 9.08 4.25
CA TRP A 6 2.60 9.35 4.59
C TRP A 6 1.97 10.49 3.79
N THR A 7 2.78 11.30 3.10
CA THR A 7 2.29 12.51 2.44
C THR A 7 3.09 12.82 1.17
N PRO A 8 2.53 13.62 0.23
CA PRO A 8 3.28 14.16 -0.90
C PRO A 8 4.52 14.97 -0.47
N ALA A 9 4.47 15.65 0.68
CA ALA A 9 5.63 16.35 1.22
C ALA A 9 6.75 15.38 1.66
N ALA A 10 6.39 14.23 2.25
CA ALA A 10 7.36 13.17 2.57
C ALA A 10 8.00 12.58 1.31
N VAL A 11 7.22 12.44 0.23
CA VAL A 11 7.74 12.03 -1.09
C VAL A 11 8.78 13.04 -1.61
N ALA A 12 8.51 14.34 -1.51
CA ALA A 12 9.48 15.36 -1.89
C ALA A 12 10.75 15.31 -1.03
N ALA A 13 10.62 15.08 0.28
CA ALA A 13 11.77 14.93 1.18
C ALA A 13 12.60 13.68 0.83
N TYR A 14 11.95 12.58 0.44
CA TYR A 14 12.63 11.36 -0.01
C TYR A 14 13.52 11.58 -1.24
N GLN A 15 13.19 12.51 -2.14
CA GLN A 15 14.04 12.79 -3.30
C GLN A 15 15.44 13.33 -2.94
N ALA A 16 15.59 13.95 -1.76
CA ALA A 16 16.87 14.41 -1.24
C ALA A 16 17.60 13.33 -0.39
N TRP A 17 16.93 12.21 -0.10
CA TRP A 17 17.44 11.14 0.75
C TRP A 17 18.59 10.40 0.08
N ARG A 18 19.61 10.02 0.88
CA ARG A 18 20.86 9.43 0.37
C ARG A 18 21.14 8.02 0.90
N VAL A 19 20.35 7.53 1.85
CA VAL A 19 20.52 6.17 2.38
C VAL A 19 19.75 5.19 1.49
N PRO A 20 20.35 4.09 1.03
CA PRO A 20 19.65 3.12 0.21
C PRO A 20 18.38 2.56 0.88
N CYS A 21 17.27 2.60 0.14
CA CYS A 21 16.02 1.97 0.50
C CYS A 21 15.79 0.73 -0.36
N VAL A 22 15.25 -0.33 0.25
CA VAL A 22 14.89 -1.57 -0.48
C VAL A 22 13.44 -1.57 -0.93
N ARG A 23 12.60 -0.71 -0.34
CA ARG A 23 11.18 -0.55 -0.65
C ARG A 23 10.66 0.79 -0.12
N LEU A 24 9.69 1.36 -0.82
CA LEU A 24 8.89 2.50 -0.36
C LEU A 24 7.50 2.02 0.01
N LEU A 25 7.00 2.43 1.17
CA LEU A 25 5.62 2.23 1.59
C LEU A 25 4.91 3.57 1.46
N LEU A 26 3.93 3.65 0.56
CA LEU A 26 3.03 4.79 0.48
C LEU A 26 1.84 4.52 1.36
N GLU A 27 1.72 5.30 2.42
CA GLU A 27 0.85 5.02 3.55
C GLU A 27 -0.37 5.95 3.47
N CYS A 28 -1.49 5.37 3.06
CA CYS A 28 -2.73 6.04 2.72
C CYS A 28 -3.71 5.87 3.89
N MET A 29 -3.47 6.63 4.96
CA MET A 29 -4.13 6.46 6.27
C MET A 29 -5.45 7.23 6.40
N GLU A 30 -5.96 7.75 5.29
CA GLU A 30 -7.25 8.40 5.29
C GLU A 30 -8.37 7.39 5.62
N PRO A 31 -9.32 7.75 6.50
CA PRO A 31 -10.35 6.81 6.96
C PRO A 31 -11.37 6.45 5.87
N GLU A 32 -11.57 7.34 4.89
CA GLU A 32 -12.49 7.17 3.78
C GLU A 32 -11.75 6.59 2.56
N GLU A 33 -12.33 5.57 1.91
CA GLU A 33 -11.69 4.86 0.80
C GLU A 33 -11.29 5.83 -0.35
N GLU A 34 -12.18 6.75 -0.72
CA GLU A 34 -11.94 7.69 -1.81
C GLU A 34 -10.81 8.68 -1.49
N ALA A 35 -10.70 9.08 -0.22
CA ALA A 35 -9.61 9.96 0.23
C ALA A 35 -8.26 9.22 0.25
N ALA A 36 -8.25 7.95 0.68
CA ALA A 36 -7.04 7.13 0.70
C ALA A 36 -6.52 6.88 -0.72
N LEU A 37 -7.43 6.57 -1.67
CA LEU A 37 -7.07 6.41 -3.09
C LEU A 37 -6.55 7.72 -3.69
N ALA A 38 -7.20 8.85 -3.40
CA ALA A 38 -6.73 10.15 -3.87
C ALA A 38 -5.32 10.48 -3.35
N ASN A 39 -5.02 10.17 -2.09
CA ASN A 39 -3.68 10.35 -1.51
C ASN A 39 -2.66 9.40 -2.15
N ALA A 40 -3.01 8.13 -2.37
CA ALA A 40 -2.17 7.16 -3.07
C ALA A 40 -1.74 7.68 -4.45
N HIS A 41 -2.70 8.15 -5.24
CA HIS A 41 -2.46 8.72 -6.58
C HIS A 41 -1.60 9.98 -6.51
N ALA A 42 -1.85 10.87 -5.54
CA ALA A 42 -1.06 12.08 -5.36
C ALA A 42 0.41 11.78 -5.01
N MET A 43 0.65 10.81 -4.12
CA MET A 43 2.00 10.38 -3.75
C MET A 43 2.73 9.67 -4.89
N LEU A 44 2.04 8.80 -5.63
CA LEU A 44 2.60 8.15 -6.82
C LEU A 44 2.97 9.17 -7.90
N ALA A 45 2.11 10.17 -8.14
CA ALA A 45 2.40 11.26 -9.07
C ALA A 45 3.62 12.09 -8.61
N ALA A 46 3.73 12.37 -7.31
CA ALA A 46 4.86 13.11 -6.73
C ALA A 46 6.19 12.33 -6.78
N LEU A 47 6.15 10.99 -6.71
CA LEU A 47 7.35 10.14 -6.85
C LEU A 47 7.95 10.24 -8.26
N GLY A 48 7.11 10.41 -9.28
CA GLY A 48 7.56 10.51 -10.67
C GLY A 48 8.47 9.34 -11.08
N GLY A 49 9.54 9.64 -11.81
CA GLY A 49 10.49 8.62 -12.28
C GLY A 49 11.33 7.95 -11.17
N ALA A 50 11.36 8.47 -9.94
CA ALA A 50 12.11 7.87 -8.83
C ALA A 50 11.57 6.48 -8.45
N ALA A 51 10.28 6.22 -8.72
CA ALA A 51 9.64 4.91 -8.56
C ALA A 51 10.29 3.80 -9.41
N GLN A 52 11.05 4.15 -10.46
CA GLN A 52 11.69 3.15 -11.34
C GLN A 52 12.88 2.44 -10.69
N SER A 53 13.39 2.93 -9.56
CA SER A 53 14.62 2.43 -8.95
C SER A 53 14.43 1.57 -7.69
N VAL A 54 13.25 1.63 -7.07
CA VAL A 54 12.94 0.92 -5.82
C VAL A 54 11.49 0.46 -5.86
N PRO A 55 11.16 -0.79 -5.46
CA PRO A 55 9.77 -1.25 -5.38
C PRO A 55 8.90 -0.34 -4.52
N VAL A 56 7.67 -0.08 -4.98
CA VAL A 56 6.66 0.70 -4.28
C VAL A 56 5.54 -0.22 -3.80
N LEU A 57 5.16 -0.05 -2.54
CA LEU A 57 4.06 -0.73 -1.88
C LEU A 57 2.99 0.30 -1.51
N LEU A 58 1.72 0.04 -1.81
CA LEU A 58 0.62 0.81 -1.22
C LEU A 58 0.14 0.12 0.05
N HIS A 59 -0.03 0.92 1.10
CA HIS A 59 -0.51 0.50 2.40
C HIS A 59 -1.65 1.41 2.85
N ALA A 60 -2.62 0.84 3.54
CA ALA A 60 -3.69 1.53 4.22
C ALA A 60 -4.09 0.74 5.47
N GLU A 61 -4.93 1.33 6.31
CA GLU A 61 -5.49 0.68 7.49
C GLU A 61 -7.02 0.78 7.53
N GLY A 62 -7.66 -0.11 8.30
CA GLY A 62 -9.08 -0.08 8.58
C GLY A 62 -9.96 -0.27 7.31
N PRO A 63 -10.96 0.60 7.09
CA PRO A 63 -11.90 0.46 5.97
C PRO A 63 -11.25 0.53 4.59
N ALA A 64 -10.18 1.31 4.42
CA ALA A 64 -9.58 1.58 3.12
C ALA A 64 -8.68 0.44 2.58
N VAL A 65 -8.32 -0.55 3.41
CA VAL A 65 -7.35 -1.61 3.07
C VAL A 65 -7.69 -2.29 1.74
N TRP A 66 -8.93 -2.73 1.55
CA TRP A 66 -9.28 -3.49 0.36
C TRP A 66 -9.36 -2.65 -0.90
N ALA A 67 -9.75 -1.37 -0.78
CA ALA A 67 -9.75 -0.44 -1.90
C ALA A 67 -8.32 -0.16 -2.37
N VAL A 68 -7.43 0.20 -1.45
CA VAL A 68 -6.02 0.50 -1.73
C VAL A 68 -5.26 -0.74 -2.21
N LEU A 69 -5.54 -1.92 -1.65
CA LEU A 69 -4.93 -3.17 -2.10
C LEU A 69 -5.31 -3.50 -3.56
N ARG A 70 -6.60 -3.37 -3.92
CA ARG A 70 -7.05 -3.61 -5.30
C ARG A 70 -6.41 -2.61 -6.25
N GLU A 71 -6.27 -1.34 -5.85
CA GLU A 71 -5.58 -0.32 -6.64
C GLU A 71 -4.11 -0.69 -6.89
N ALA A 72 -3.37 -1.08 -5.84
CA ALA A 72 -2.00 -1.53 -5.98
C ALA A 72 -1.88 -2.73 -6.93
N VAL A 73 -2.78 -3.71 -6.85
CA VAL A 73 -2.77 -4.85 -7.79
C VAL A 73 -3.00 -4.37 -9.23
N GLN A 74 -3.96 -3.47 -9.47
CA GLN A 74 -4.23 -2.93 -10.81
C GLN A 74 -3.01 -2.18 -11.39
N LEU A 75 -2.27 -1.48 -10.54
CA LEU A 75 -1.05 -0.75 -10.90
C LEU A 75 0.21 -1.63 -10.91
N ALA A 76 0.07 -2.94 -10.68
CA ALA A 76 1.18 -3.90 -10.54
C ALA A 76 2.22 -3.49 -9.47
N LEU A 77 1.76 -2.85 -8.39
CA LEU A 77 2.54 -2.45 -7.23
C LEU A 77 2.53 -3.52 -6.15
N HIS A 78 3.41 -3.37 -5.15
CA HIS A 78 3.39 -4.21 -3.97
C HIS A 78 2.22 -3.83 -3.05
N VAL A 79 1.79 -4.80 -2.25
CA VAL A 79 0.72 -4.72 -1.26
C VAL A 79 1.20 -5.26 0.08
N ARG A 80 0.51 -4.86 1.14
CA ARG A 80 0.62 -5.45 2.47
C ARG A 80 -0.79 -5.69 3.00
N VAL A 81 -0.99 -6.83 3.67
CA VAL A 81 -2.24 -7.11 4.37
C VAL A 81 -2.00 -8.03 5.56
N GLY A 82 -2.64 -7.71 6.68
CA GLY A 82 -2.66 -8.53 7.88
C GLY A 82 -3.64 -7.97 8.91
N LEU A 83 -3.77 -8.68 10.04
CA LEU A 83 -4.63 -8.30 11.16
C LEU A 83 -4.23 -6.98 11.82
N GLU A 84 -2.99 -6.52 11.60
CA GLU A 84 -2.54 -5.19 11.98
C GLU A 84 -3.22 -4.11 11.14
N ASP A 85 -3.41 -4.36 9.85
CA ASP A 85 -3.93 -3.39 8.89
C ASP A 85 -5.47 -3.41 8.86
N THR A 86 -6.08 -4.61 8.87
CA THR A 86 -7.54 -4.77 8.95
C THR A 86 -7.95 -6.07 9.61
N ARG A 87 -9.11 -6.05 10.25
CA ARG A 87 -9.77 -7.25 10.81
C ARG A 87 -10.92 -7.73 9.95
N MET A 88 -11.22 -7.03 8.86
CA MET A 88 -12.38 -7.29 8.02
C MET A 88 -11.95 -7.93 6.69
N MET A 89 -12.72 -8.91 6.23
CA MET A 89 -12.65 -9.46 4.88
C MET A 89 -13.24 -8.49 3.86
N PRO A 90 -13.02 -8.68 2.55
CA PRO A 90 -13.52 -7.75 1.52
C PRO A 90 -15.04 -7.64 1.46
N ASP A 91 -15.75 -8.67 1.93
CA ASP A 91 -17.21 -8.70 2.03
C ASP A 91 -17.74 -8.08 3.33
N GLY A 92 -16.87 -7.54 4.17
CA GLY A 92 -17.22 -6.94 5.47
C GLY A 92 -17.42 -7.96 6.60
N THR A 93 -17.08 -9.24 6.41
CA THR A 93 -17.07 -10.23 7.50
C THR A 93 -15.78 -10.17 8.32
N MET A 94 -15.74 -10.74 9.52
CA MET A 94 -14.53 -10.76 10.35
C MET A 94 -13.53 -11.79 9.80
N ALA A 95 -12.27 -11.40 9.65
CA ALA A 95 -11.21 -12.30 9.21
C ALA A 95 -10.93 -13.37 10.27
N SER A 96 -10.80 -14.64 9.84
CA SER A 96 -10.42 -15.76 10.72
C SER A 96 -8.93 -15.76 11.08
N GLY A 97 -8.12 -14.93 10.43
CA GLY A 97 -6.70 -14.73 10.69
C GLY A 97 -5.95 -14.21 9.47
N ASN A 98 -4.64 -13.99 9.61
CA ASN A 98 -3.78 -13.49 8.52
C ASN A 98 -3.85 -14.36 7.26
N ARG A 99 -3.97 -15.69 7.40
CA ARG A 99 -4.06 -16.59 6.24
C ARG A 99 -5.27 -16.25 5.36
N ALA A 100 -6.43 -16.01 5.94
CA ALA A 100 -7.63 -15.67 5.18
C ALA A 100 -7.48 -14.32 4.45
N LEU A 101 -6.85 -13.34 5.09
CA LEU A 101 -6.55 -12.03 4.48
C LEU A 101 -5.60 -12.17 3.27
N VAL A 102 -4.52 -12.95 3.43
CA VAL A 102 -3.55 -13.20 2.36
C VAL A 102 -4.18 -13.97 1.20
N GLU A 103 -4.99 -15.00 1.47
CA GLU A 103 -5.70 -15.76 0.43
C GLU A 103 -6.67 -14.86 -0.37
N ALA A 104 -7.37 -13.94 0.29
CA ALA A 104 -8.22 -12.96 -0.37
C ALA A 104 -7.40 -11.99 -1.24
N ALA A 105 -6.27 -11.49 -0.76
CA ALA A 105 -5.38 -10.63 -1.53
C ALA A 105 -4.84 -11.35 -2.79
N VAL A 106 -4.45 -12.62 -2.67
CA VAL A 106 -4.01 -13.44 -3.81
C VAL A 106 -5.14 -13.64 -4.82
N THR A 107 -6.38 -13.81 -4.36
CA THR A 107 -7.56 -13.91 -5.24
C THR A 107 -7.79 -12.62 -6.04
N PHE A 108 -7.44 -11.45 -5.49
CA PHE A 108 -7.47 -10.19 -6.23
C PHE A 108 -6.30 -10.01 -7.21
N GLY A 109 -5.28 -10.87 -7.16
CA GLY A 109 -4.13 -10.84 -8.06
C GLY A 109 -2.81 -10.43 -7.40
N ALA A 110 -2.76 -10.30 -6.07
CA ALA A 110 -1.48 -10.12 -5.38
C ALA A 110 -0.59 -11.36 -5.57
N THR A 111 0.70 -11.16 -5.79
CA THR A 111 1.70 -12.23 -5.96
C THR A 111 2.64 -12.30 -4.77
N SER A 112 3.34 -13.42 -4.58
CA SER A 112 4.20 -13.63 -3.41
C SER A 112 5.40 -12.67 -3.30
N GLY A 113 5.74 -11.93 -4.36
CA GLY A 113 6.72 -10.83 -4.32
C GLY A 113 6.11 -9.47 -3.96
N SER A 114 4.78 -9.38 -4.00
CA SER A 114 3.99 -8.19 -3.76
C SER A 114 3.27 -8.25 -2.42
N ALA A 115 3.45 -9.25 -1.55
CA ALA A 115 2.71 -9.37 -0.28
C ALA A 115 3.68 -9.54 0.89
N VAL A 116 4.10 -8.44 1.51
CA VAL A 116 4.86 -8.42 2.78
C VAL A 116 4.74 -7.07 3.46
#